data_AF-A0A183HRH6-F1
#
_entry.id   AF-A0A183HRH6-F1
#
_cell.length_a   1.000
_cell.length_b   1.000
_cell.length_c   1.000
_cell.angle_alpha   90.00
_cell.angle_beta   90.00
_cell.angle_gamma   90.00
#
_symmetry.space_group_name_H-M   'P 1'
#
loop_
_entity.id
_entity.type
_entity.pdbx_description
1 polymer ?
#
loop_
_entity_poly.entity_id
_entity_poly.type
_entity_poly.pdbx_seq_one_letter_code
_entity_poly.pdbx_strand_id
1 'polypeptide(L)'
;MESDLKLCLVRPAPATFERTCCFELVTPTKYLNFIHLNLNTCNNTSLNHLLQADSDTLCNAWMRALQRTIHYLHENDDTVFQLTTVKQINDGTSESGSTLQHDSFLTELRRIPGNEICADCCVEYPKWASINLGVLLCIECCGIHRSFGVQISKVRSLIMDTLEPEQKKVLLALGNRAVNSIYLAHIPSVKIIPPRPVATSSRYLTF
;
A
#
# COMPACT_ATOMS: atom_id res chain seq x y z
N MET A 1 2.52 12.53 6.99
CA MET A 1 1.30 11.75 7.27
C MET A 1 1.63 10.93 8.50
N GLU A 2 0.95 11.17 9.62
CA GLU A 2 1.26 10.48 10.87
C GLU A 2 1.15 8.96 10.70
N SER A 3 2.10 8.22 11.27
CA SER A 3 2.24 6.79 11.06
C SER A 3 1.27 5.94 11.89
N ASP A 4 0.59 6.55 12.87
CA ASP A 4 -0.28 5.82 13.80
C ASP A 4 -1.76 6.12 13.53
N LEU A 5 -2.39 5.20 12.80
CA LEU A 5 -3.81 5.25 12.49
C LEU A 5 -4.68 5.22 13.76
N LYS A 6 -4.18 4.69 14.89
CA LYS A 6 -4.90 4.63 16.18
C LYS A 6 -5.32 6.00 16.69
N LEU A 7 -4.56 7.03 16.36
CA LEU A 7 -4.79 8.38 16.85
C LEU A 7 -5.78 9.14 15.97
N CYS A 8 -6.15 8.58 14.82
CA CYS A 8 -6.98 9.25 13.83
C CYS A 8 -8.48 9.14 14.16
N LEU A 9 -9.25 10.14 13.76
CA LEU A 9 -10.71 10.17 13.85
C LEU A 9 -11.33 10.28 12.46
N VAL A 10 -12.36 9.49 12.18
CA VAL A 10 -13.11 9.50 10.92
C VAL A 10 -14.50 10.05 11.18
N ARG A 11 -14.87 11.14 10.50
CA ARG A 11 -16.17 11.79 10.67
C ARG A 11 -16.78 12.23 9.34
N PRO A 12 -18.11 12.36 9.24
CA PRO A 12 -18.76 12.95 8.07
C PRO A 12 -18.26 14.38 7.81
N ALA A 13 -18.25 14.81 6.55
CA ALA A 13 -17.93 16.18 6.21
C ALA A 13 -18.91 17.16 6.90
N PRO A 14 -18.45 18.33 7.38
CA PRO A 14 -19.30 19.32 8.01
C PRO A 14 -20.42 19.77 7.06
N ALA A 15 -21.60 20.08 7.62
CA ALA A 15 -22.75 20.57 6.86
C ALA A 15 -22.49 21.90 6.12
N THR A 16 -21.38 22.59 6.42
CA THR A 16 -20.92 23.79 5.72
C THR A 16 -20.24 23.49 4.37
N PHE A 17 -19.99 22.21 4.06
CA PHE A 17 -19.45 21.76 2.78
C PHE A 17 -20.57 21.16 1.92
N GLU A 18 -20.95 21.83 0.83
CA GLU A 18 -22.03 21.41 -0.09
C GLU A 18 -21.65 20.22 -1.00
N ARG A 19 -20.51 19.55 -0.76
CA ARG A 19 -20.05 18.43 -1.59
C ARG A 19 -20.58 17.11 -1.05
N THR A 20 -21.34 16.39 -1.88
CA THR A 20 -21.86 15.05 -1.59
C THR A 20 -20.73 14.01 -1.54
N CYS A 21 -20.94 12.91 -0.82
CA CYS A 21 -19.99 11.78 -0.74
C CYS A 21 -18.61 12.10 -0.13
N CYS A 22 -18.50 13.12 0.73
CA CYS A 22 -17.25 13.52 1.38
C CYS A 22 -17.22 13.12 2.87
N PHE A 23 -16.03 12.78 3.37
CA PHE A 23 -15.78 12.57 4.79
C PHE A 23 -14.38 13.05 5.18
N GLU A 24 -14.16 13.30 6.45
CA GLU A 24 -12.91 13.79 6.99
C GLU A 24 -12.18 12.72 7.80
N LEU A 25 -10.86 12.65 7.58
CA LEU A 25 -9.92 11.95 8.43
C LEU A 25 -9.09 12.99 9.19
N VAL A 26 -9.23 13.01 10.51
CA VAL A 26 -8.55 13.93 11.41
C VAL A 26 -7.37 13.19 12.04
N THR A 27 -6.14 13.69 11.87
CA THR A 27 -4.94 13.10 12.47
C THR A 27 -4.33 14.09 13.49
N PRO A 28 -4.08 13.69 14.75
CA PRO A 28 -3.58 14.60 15.77
C PRO A 28 -2.07 14.80 15.66
N THR A 29 -1.66 15.84 14.94
CA THR A 29 -0.24 16.15 14.69
C THR A 29 0.56 16.31 15.99
N LYS A 30 1.48 15.39 16.28
CA LYS A 30 2.69 15.73 17.06
C LYS A 30 3.78 16.10 16.07
N TYR A 31 4.42 17.25 16.26
CA TYR A 31 5.50 17.85 15.46
C TYR A 31 5.09 18.89 14.41
N LEU A 32 4.95 20.14 14.88
CA LEU A 32 5.50 21.31 14.18
C LEU A 32 6.09 22.25 15.24
N ASN A 33 7.27 21.89 15.75
CA ASN A 33 8.13 22.81 16.52
C ASN A 33 9.58 22.67 16.02
N PHE A 34 9.82 23.13 14.79
CA PHE A 34 11.13 23.61 14.35
C PHE A 34 10.87 24.72 13.34
N ILE A 35 10.57 25.92 13.85
CA ILE A 35 11.17 27.20 13.47
C ILE A 35 10.76 28.17 14.58
N HIS A 36 11.76 28.64 15.30
CA HIS A 36 11.60 29.60 16.39
C HIS A 36 11.21 30.96 15.81
N LEU A 37 9.95 31.38 15.99
CA LEU A 37 9.67 32.77 16.34
C LEU A 37 8.42 32.85 17.23
N ASN A 38 8.68 32.98 18.54
CA ASN A 38 7.86 33.61 19.57
C ASN A 38 6.33 33.66 19.34
N LEU A 39 5.61 32.69 19.92
CA LEU A 39 4.46 32.98 20.78
C LEU A 39 4.11 31.74 21.61
N ASN A 40 3.86 31.94 22.90
CA ASN A 40 3.31 30.93 23.80
C ASN A 40 1.92 30.51 23.31
N THR A 41 1.81 29.41 22.56
CA THR A 41 0.55 28.66 22.45
C THR A 41 0.84 27.22 22.04
N CYS A 42 0.86 26.31 23.03
CA CYS A 42 0.81 24.88 22.79
C CYS A 42 -0.58 24.49 22.28
N ASN A 43 -0.83 24.63 20.98
CA ASN A 43 -2.07 24.17 20.36
C ASN A 43 -1.82 22.82 19.69
N ASN A 44 -2.51 21.79 20.17
CA ASN A 44 -2.67 20.51 19.49
C ASN A 44 -3.36 20.75 18.13
N THR A 45 -2.60 20.98 17.07
CA THR A 45 -3.15 21.21 15.73
C THR A 45 -3.47 19.87 15.07
N SER A 46 -4.74 19.47 15.11
CA SER A 46 -5.21 18.32 14.32
C SER A 46 -5.25 18.68 12.83
N LEU A 47 -4.70 17.82 11.98
CA LEU A 47 -4.74 17.98 10.53
C LEU A 47 -5.99 17.29 9.97
N ASN A 48 -6.80 18.01 9.19
CA ASN A 48 -8.02 17.47 8.58
C ASN A 48 -7.75 17.12 7.11
N HIS A 49 -7.94 15.86 6.73
CA HIS A 49 -7.91 15.40 5.35
C HIS A 49 -9.33 15.14 4.84
N LEU A 50 -9.75 15.85 3.80
CA LEU A 50 -11.05 15.64 3.15
C LEU A 50 -10.90 14.60 2.04
N LEU A 51 -11.69 13.52 2.12
CA LEU A 51 -11.72 12.44 1.16
C LEU A 51 -13.10 12.41 0.49
N GLN A 52 -13.11 12.24 -0.84
CA GLN A 52 -14.32 12.17 -1.64
C GLN A 52 -14.42 10.80 -2.31
N ALA A 53 -15.60 10.18 -2.21
CA ALA A 53 -15.91 8.93 -2.89
C ALA A 53 -16.88 9.16 -4.07
N ASP A 54 -16.95 8.20 -4.99
CA ASP A 54 -17.79 8.28 -6.19
C ASP A 54 -19.30 8.08 -5.89
N SER A 55 -19.65 7.64 -4.69
CA SER A 55 -21.04 7.43 -4.25
C SER A 55 -21.18 7.47 -2.73
N ASP A 56 -22.40 7.71 -2.24
CA ASP A 56 -22.71 7.70 -0.81
C ASP A 56 -22.52 6.31 -0.19
N THR A 57 -22.79 5.25 -0.94
CA THR A 57 -22.58 3.86 -0.49
C THR A 57 -21.09 3.59 -0.27
N LEU A 58 -20.24 4.04 -1.19
CA LEU A 58 -18.80 3.90 -1.10
C LEU A 58 -18.21 4.78 0.00
N CYS A 59 -18.68 6.03 0.13
CA CYS A 59 -18.31 6.94 1.22
C CYS A 59 -18.57 6.29 2.59
N ASN A 60 -19.77 5.75 2.80
CA ASN A 60 -20.13 5.05 4.02
C ASN A 60 -19.33 3.76 4.24
N ALA A 61 -19.01 3.02 3.19
CA ALA A 61 -18.17 1.83 3.28
C ALA A 61 -16.74 2.18 3.71
N TRP A 62 -16.16 3.23 3.13
CA TRP A 62 -14.82 3.71 3.47
C TRP A 62 -14.74 4.23 4.90
N MET A 63 -15.72 5.02 5.33
CA MET A 63 -15.80 5.47 6.72
C MET A 63 -15.83 4.29 7.71
N ARG A 64 -16.70 3.30 7.46
CA ARG A 64 -16.80 2.10 8.31
C ARG A 64 -15.52 1.27 8.31
N ALA A 65 -14.87 1.12 7.16
CA ALA A 65 -13.62 0.38 7.06
C ALA A 65 -12.54 1.02 7.92
N LEU A 66 -12.36 2.35 7.82
CA LEU A 66 -11.38 3.08 8.63
C LEU A 66 -11.72 3.03 10.13
N GLN A 67 -12.99 3.23 10.49
CA GLN A 67 -13.45 3.13 11.88
C GLN A 67 -13.19 1.74 12.48
N ARG A 68 -13.45 0.66 11.71
CA ARG A 68 -13.17 -0.71 12.14
C ARG A 68 -11.68 -0.96 12.33
N THR A 69 -10.85 -0.45 11.43
CA THR A 69 -9.39 -0.55 11.56
C THR A 69 -8.89 0.17 12.80
N ILE A 70 -9.38 1.38 13.08
CA ILE A 70 -9.03 2.14 14.29
C ILE A 70 -9.45 1.36 15.55
N HIS A 71 -10.68 0.85 15.58
CA HIS A 71 -11.20 0.05 16.70
C HIS A 71 -10.39 -1.23 16.92
N TYR A 72 -10.10 -1.97 15.84
CA TYR A 72 -9.26 -3.16 15.89
C TYR A 72 -7.87 -2.85 16.44
N LEU A 73 -7.28 -1.72 16.05
CA LEU A 73 -5.98 -1.30 16.57
C LEU A 73 -6.02 -0.87 18.04
N HIS A 74 -7.17 -0.39 18.54
CA HIS A 74 -7.38 -0.10 19.97
C HIS A 74 -7.59 -1.37 20.80
N GLU A 75 -8.32 -2.36 20.27
CA GLU A 75 -8.62 -3.61 20.98
C GLU A 75 -7.42 -4.57 21.10
N ASN A 76 -6.49 -4.53 20.14
CA ASN A 76 -5.31 -5.40 20.13
C ASN A 76 -4.10 -4.83 20.92
N ASP A 77 -4.26 -3.74 21.68
CA ASP A 77 -3.15 -3.15 22.44
C ASP A 77 -2.60 -4.12 23.52
N ASP A 78 -3.40 -5.09 23.98
CA ASP A 78 -2.99 -6.09 24.98
C ASP A 78 -2.42 -7.41 24.40
N THR A 79 -2.59 -7.70 23.10
CA THR A 79 -2.24 -9.01 22.50
C THR A 79 -1.11 -8.96 21.47
N VAL A 80 -0.64 -7.78 21.09
CA VAL A 80 0.43 -7.60 20.08
C VAL A 80 1.81 -8.06 20.57
N PHE A 81 1.99 -8.42 21.85
CA PHE A 81 3.30 -8.82 22.38
C PHE A 81 3.76 -10.25 22.03
N GLN A 82 2.97 -11.09 21.35
CA GLN A 82 3.37 -12.48 21.08
C GLN A 82 3.60 -12.85 19.59
N LEU A 83 3.45 -11.94 18.63
CA LEU A 83 3.75 -12.22 17.20
C LEU A 83 4.90 -11.40 16.60
N THR A 84 5.65 -10.67 17.43
CA THR A 84 6.87 -9.95 17.02
C THR A 84 7.98 -10.15 18.05
N THR A 85 8.50 -11.38 18.16
CA THR A 85 9.83 -11.60 18.75
C THR A 85 10.76 -12.18 17.69
N VAL A 86 11.47 -11.30 16.98
CA VAL A 86 12.87 -11.54 16.61
C VAL A 86 13.65 -10.24 16.80
N LYS A 87 14.36 -10.21 17.93
CA LYS A 87 15.63 -9.55 18.26
C LYS A 87 15.92 -8.19 17.62
N GLN A 88 15.79 -7.17 18.46
CA GLN A 88 16.69 -6.02 18.38
C GLN A 88 18.15 -6.48 18.46
N ILE A 89 18.95 -6.05 17.51
CA ILE A 89 20.40 -5.92 17.64
C ILE A 89 20.68 -4.43 17.43
N ASN A 90 21.14 -3.77 18.50
CA ASN A 90 21.87 -2.50 18.43
C ASN A 90 23.12 -2.70 17.57
N ASP A 91 23.46 -1.75 16.70
CA ASP A 91 24.69 -0.95 16.85
C ASP A 91 24.76 0.13 15.76
N GLY A 92 25.38 1.26 16.09
CA GLY A 92 25.46 2.44 15.24
C GLY A 92 26.56 2.39 14.17
N THR A 93 26.75 3.57 13.59
CA THR A 93 27.87 4.03 12.74
C THR A 93 27.92 3.58 11.27
N SER A 94 27.85 4.63 10.44
CA SER A 94 28.69 4.91 9.26
C SER A 94 28.34 4.32 7.89
N GLU A 95 28.12 5.28 6.99
CA GLU A 95 28.13 5.29 5.54
C GLU A 95 28.84 4.14 4.80
N SER A 96 28.32 3.89 3.58
CA SER A 96 28.87 3.12 2.43
C SER A 96 28.37 1.67 2.25
N GLY A 97 27.59 1.42 1.18
CA GLY A 97 27.31 0.06 0.69
C GLY A 97 25.92 -0.18 0.09
N SER A 98 25.64 0.34 -1.11
CA SER A 98 24.32 0.28 -1.78
C SER A 98 23.91 -1.10 -2.33
N THR A 99 24.75 -2.14 -2.25
CA THR A 99 24.48 -3.43 -2.91
C THR A 99 23.87 -4.51 -2.00
N LEU A 100 24.16 -4.49 -0.68
CA LEU A 100 23.73 -5.56 0.24
C LEU A 100 22.25 -5.45 0.69
N GLN A 101 21.75 -4.21 0.85
CA GLN A 101 20.38 -3.97 1.31
C GLN A 101 19.33 -4.40 0.29
N HIS A 102 19.70 -4.36 -0.98
CA HIS A 102 18.78 -4.61 -2.08
C HIS A 102 18.37 -6.09 -2.17
N ASP A 103 19.30 -6.99 -1.84
CA ASP A 103 19.04 -8.43 -1.84
C ASP A 103 18.19 -8.85 -0.63
N SER A 104 18.35 -8.15 0.50
CA SER A 104 17.53 -8.35 1.70
C SER A 104 16.05 -8.04 1.44
N PHE A 105 15.75 -6.92 0.78
CA PHE A 105 14.37 -6.51 0.50
C PHE A 105 13.66 -7.48 -0.48
N LEU A 106 14.35 -7.88 -1.55
CA LEU A 106 13.77 -8.83 -2.52
C LEU A 106 13.51 -10.20 -1.88
N THR A 107 14.38 -10.61 -0.96
CA THR A 107 14.21 -11.85 -0.19
C THR A 107 13.00 -11.76 0.74
N GLU A 108 12.79 -10.61 1.39
CA GLU A 108 11.61 -10.37 2.23
C GLU A 108 10.32 -10.40 1.41
N LEU A 109 10.28 -9.71 0.27
CA LEU A 109 9.13 -9.69 -0.64
C LEU A 109 8.73 -11.10 -1.11
N ARG A 110 9.70 -11.99 -1.36
CA ARG A 110 9.45 -13.35 -1.81
C ARG A 110 8.86 -14.26 -0.73
N ARG A 111 8.99 -13.91 0.56
CA ARG A 111 8.36 -14.66 1.65
C ARG A 111 6.86 -14.40 1.76
N ILE A 112 6.38 -13.34 1.13
CA ILE A 112 4.96 -13.00 1.12
C ILE A 112 4.19 -13.98 0.24
N PRO A 113 3.05 -14.53 0.69
CA PRO A 113 2.31 -15.52 -0.06
C PRO A 113 1.91 -15.07 -1.48
N GLY A 114 2.28 -15.87 -2.48
CA GLY A 114 1.97 -15.64 -3.90
C GLY A 114 3.04 -14.83 -4.64
N ASN A 115 3.99 -14.20 -3.94
CA ASN A 115 5.04 -13.40 -4.57
C ASN A 115 6.16 -14.25 -5.19
N GLU A 116 6.14 -15.58 -4.99
CA GLU A 116 7.03 -16.53 -5.66
C GLU A 116 6.85 -16.55 -7.18
N ILE A 117 5.65 -16.16 -7.66
CA ILE A 117 5.25 -16.18 -9.06
C ILE A 117 4.63 -14.84 -9.47
N CYS A 118 4.67 -14.53 -10.77
CA CYS A 118 3.99 -13.38 -11.36
C CYS A 118 2.48 -13.43 -11.07
N ALA A 119 1.92 -12.30 -10.67
CA ALA A 119 0.49 -12.17 -10.34
C ALA A 119 -0.43 -12.59 -11.50
N ASP A 120 -0.01 -12.32 -12.75
CA ASP A 120 -0.87 -12.49 -13.92
C ASP A 120 -0.63 -13.79 -14.69
N CYS A 121 0.62 -14.26 -14.80
CA CYS A 121 0.97 -15.39 -15.68
C CYS A 121 1.69 -16.53 -14.96
N CYS A 122 1.84 -16.41 -13.64
CA CYS A 122 2.43 -17.42 -12.77
C CYS A 122 3.90 -17.78 -13.07
N VAL A 123 4.62 -16.99 -13.88
CA VAL A 123 6.06 -17.16 -14.11
C VAL A 123 6.83 -16.88 -12.82
N GLU A 124 7.74 -17.78 -12.46
CA GLU A 124 8.54 -17.68 -11.24
C GLU A 124 9.48 -16.46 -11.22
N TYR A 125 9.86 -16.03 -10.01
CA TYR A 125 10.84 -14.99 -9.74
C TYR A 125 10.54 -13.65 -10.46
N PRO A 126 9.35 -13.05 -10.26
CA PRO A 126 9.05 -11.74 -10.79
C PRO A 126 10.05 -10.68 -10.26
N LYS A 127 10.52 -9.80 -11.15
CA LYS A 127 11.53 -8.75 -10.85
C LYS A 127 10.99 -7.34 -11.04
N TRP A 128 9.69 -7.21 -11.31
CA TRP A 128 8.98 -5.95 -11.44
C TRP A 128 7.82 -5.93 -10.47
N ALA A 129 7.32 -4.74 -10.16
CA ALA A 129 6.16 -4.57 -9.33
C ALA A 129 5.26 -3.45 -9.86
N SER A 130 3.96 -3.59 -9.63
CA SER A 130 3.04 -2.46 -9.66
C SER A 130 2.88 -1.93 -8.24
N ILE A 131 3.48 -0.76 -7.96
CA ILE A 131 3.61 -0.23 -6.59
C ILE A 131 2.28 0.25 -6.00
N ASN A 132 1.32 0.66 -6.83
CA ASN A 132 -0.01 1.08 -6.37
C ASN A 132 -0.97 -0.10 -6.20
N LEU A 133 -0.77 -1.18 -6.95
CA LEU A 133 -1.59 -2.39 -6.85
C LEU A 133 -1.04 -3.39 -5.82
N GLY A 134 0.26 -3.30 -5.47
CA GLY A 134 0.88 -4.19 -4.51
C GLY A 134 1.18 -5.59 -5.04
N VAL A 135 1.48 -5.71 -6.35
CA VAL A 135 1.73 -7.00 -7.01
C VAL A 135 3.11 -7.08 -7.66
N LEU A 136 3.66 -8.29 -7.71
CA LEU A 136 4.89 -8.61 -8.43
C LEU A 136 4.61 -9.21 -9.81
N LEU A 137 5.36 -8.75 -10.80
CA LEU A 137 5.16 -9.02 -12.22
C LEU A 137 6.46 -9.52 -12.88
N CYS A 138 6.31 -10.38 -13.89
CA CYS A 138 7.40 -10.73 -14.80
C CYS A 138 7.65 -9.59 -15.82
N ILE A 139 8.71 -9.72 -16.63
CA ILE A 139 9.07 -8.68 -17.61
C ILE A 139 7.97 -8.46 -18.64
N GLU A 140 7.30 -9.53 -19.07
CA GLU A 140 6.28 -9.45 -20.10
C GLU A 140 4.99 -8.81 -19.58
N CYS A 141 4.51 -9.23 -18.40
CA CYS A 141 3.33 -8.65 -17.76
C CYS A 141 3.55 -7.20 -17.34
N CYS A 142 4.77 -6.84 -16.89
CA CYS A 142 5.06 -5.44 -16.59
C CYS A 142 5.00 -4.55 -17.85
N GLY A 143 5.30 -5.11 -19.03
CA GLY A 143 5.13 -4.44 -20.31
C GLY A 143 3.66 -4.15 -20.63
N ILE A 144 2.77 -5.10 -20.35
CA ILE A 144 1.31 -4.91 -20.47
C ILE A 144 0.82 -3.86 -19.46
N HIS A 145 1.25 -3.95 -18.20
CA HIS A 145 0.88 -2.98 -17.18
C HIS A 145 1.31 -1.54 -17.52
N ARG A 146 2.39 -1.36 -18.30
CA ARG A 146 2.80 -0.05 -18.81
C ARG A 146 1.83 0.50 -19.86
N SER A 147 1.19 -0.35 -20.68
CA SER A 147 0.24 0.10 -21.69
C SER A 147 -1.08 0.59 -21.09
N PHE A 148 -1.43 0.19 -19.86
CA PHE A 148 -2.59 0.71 -19.13
C PHE A 148 -2.42 2.18 -18.69
N GLY A 149 -1.18 2.66 -18.60
CA GLY A 149 -0.87 4.01 -18.14
C GLY A 149 -0.78 4.15 -16.60
N VAL A 150 -0.13 5.23 -16.17
CA VAL A 150 0.28 5.46 -14.76
C VAL A 150 -0.88 5.71 -13.79
N GLN A 151 -2.06 6.04 -14.31
CA GLN A 151 -3.28 6.20 -13.50
C GLN A 151 -3.81 4.83 -13.02
N ILE A 152 -3.56 3.78 -13.79
CA ILE A 152 -4.03 2.42 -13.51
C ILE A 152 -2.92 1.61 -12.83
N SER A 153 -1.73 1.57 -13.42
CA SER A 153 -0.61 0.76 -12.91
C SER A 153 0.70 1.53 -12.94
N LYS A 154 1.33 1.68 -11.78
CA LYS A 154 2.62 2.33 -11.58
C LYS A 154 3.70 1.27 -11.51
N VAL A 155 4.32 0.97 -12.64
CA VAL A 155 5.34 -0.09 -12.74
C VAL A 155 6.71 0.41 -12.28
N ARG A 156 7.40 -0.39 -11.47
CA ARG A 156 8.81 -0.22 -11.07
C ARG A 156 9.58 -1.53 -11.20
N SER A 157 10.84 -1.46 -11.61
CA SER A 157 11.78 -2.57 -11.48
C SER A 157 12.17 -2.72 -10.03
N LEU A 158 12.07 -3.95 -9.51
CA LEU A 158 12.52 -4.21 -8.16
C LEU A 158 14.03 -4.10 -8.04
N ILE A 159 14.80 -4.28 -9.13
CA ILE A 159 16.28 -4.36 -9.16
C ILE A 159 16.93 -3.07 -9.64
N MET A 160 16.33 -2.43 -10.64
CA MET A 160 16.94 -1.26 -11.30
C MET A 160 16.44 0.07 -10.75
N ASP A 161 15.24 0.11 -10.17
CA ASP A 161 14.67 1.36 -9.66
C ASP A 161 14.89 1.48 -8.16
N THR A 162 15.16 2.70 -7.70
CA THR A 162 15.13 3.01 -6.26
C THR A 162 13.67 3.18 -5.83
N LEU A 163 13.25 2.35 -4.88
CA LEU A 163 11.91 2.40 -4.28
C LEU A 163 11.93 3.23 -3.00
N GLU A 164 11.00 4.17 -2.91
CA GLU A 164 10.78 4.96 -1.70
C GLU A 164 10.31 4.05 -0.54
N PRO A 165 10.60 4.41 0.72
CA PRO A 165 10.21 3.61 1.88
C PRO A 165 8.71 3.29 1.92
N GLU A 166 7.86 4.23 1.53
CA GLU A 166 6.40 4.07 1.47
C GLU A 166 5.99 3.03 0.41
N GLN A 167 6.69 3.01 -0.72
CA GLN A 167 6.44 2.05 -1.79
C GLN A 167 6.83 0.63 -1.35
N LYS A 168 7.96 0.50 -0.64
CA LYS A 168 8.39 -0.77 -0.05
C LYS A 168 7.36 -1.29 0.95
N LYS A 169 6.84 -0.42 1.83
CA LYS A 169 5.79 -0.78 2.80
C LYS A 169 4.52 -1.31 2.13
N VAL A 170 4.06 -0.68 1.04
CA VAL A 170 2.88 -1.18 0.30
C VAL A 170 3.12 -2.58 -0.25
N LEU A 171 4.29 -2.82 -0.87
CA LEU A 171 4.63 -4.14 -1.41
C LEU A 171 4.79 -5.21 -0.31
N LEU A 172 5.25 -4.82 0.88
CA LEU A 172 5.39 -5.72 2.03
C LEU A 172 4.06 -6.02 2.73
N ALA A 173 3.12 -5.08 2.72
CA ALA A 173 1.82 -5.22 3.37
C ALA A 173 0.79 -5.96 2.51
N LEU A 174 0.94 -5.90 1.18
CA LEU A 174 0.09 -6.62 0.23
C LEU A 174 0.78 -7.92 -0.21
N GLY A 175 0.56 -8.33 -1.46
CA GLY A 175 1.08 -9.57 -2.01
C GLY A 175 0.13 -10.18 -3.02
N ASN A 176 0.70 -10.91 -3.98
CA ASN A 176 -0.04 -11.44 -5.12
C ASN A 176 -1.23 -12.30 -4.71
N ARG A 177 -1.12 -13.11 -3.64
CA ARG A 177 -2.25 -13.92 -3.17
C ARG A 177 -3.41 -13.06 -2.69
N ALA A 178 -3.14 -12.05 -1.87
CA ALA A 178 -4.16 -11.17 -1.31
C ALA A 178 -4.80 -10.28 -2.38
N VAL A 179 -4.02 -9.83 -3.36
CA VAL A 179 -4.53 -9.02 -4.46
C VAL A 179 -5.35 -9.89 -5.42
N ASN A 180 -4.85 -11.07 -5.78
CA ASN A 180 -5.58 -11.98 -6.68
C ASN A 180 -6.87 -12.51 -6.07
N SER A 181 -6.97 -12.68 -4.75
CA SER A 181 -8.24 -13.06 -4.11
C SER A 181 -9.32 -11.98 -4.25
N ILE A 182 -8.95 -10.74 -4.56
CA ILE A 182 -9.87 -9.63 -4.84
C ILE A 182 -10.13 -9.54 -6.35
N TYR A 183 -9.07 -9.39 -7.15
CA TYR A 183 -9.20 -9.14 -8.60
C TYR A 183 -9.70 -10.36 -9.38
N LEU A 184 -9.44 -11.58 -8.90
CA LEU A 184 -9.87 -12.81 -9.56
C LEU A 184 -11.08 -13.46 -8.85
N ALA A 185 -11.69 -12.81 -7.85
CA ALA A 185 -12.75 -13.38 -7.02
C ALA A 185 -13.96 -13.91 -7.81
N HIS A 186 -14.28 -13.24 -8.92
CA HIS A 186 -15.46 -13.53 -9.75
C HIS A 186 -15.11 -14.27 -11.06
N ILE A 187 -13.84 -14.67 -11.23
CA ILE A 187 -13.44 -15.45 -12.40
C ILE A 187 -13.84 -16.91 -12.14
N PRO A 188 -14.57 -17.56 -13.07
CA PRO A 188 -14.98 -18.94 -12.90
C PRO A 188 -13.76 -19.84 -12.69
N SER A 189 -13.85 -20.77 -11.74
CA SER A 189 -12.76 -21.64 -11.25
C SER A 189 -12.16 -22.62 -12.26
N VAL A 190 -12.47 -22.46 -13.54
CA VAL A 190 -11.65 -23.04 -14.61
C VAL A 190 -10.27 -22.41 -14.44
N LYS A 191 -9.21 -23.22 -14.30
CA LYS A 191 -7.81 -22.75 -14.22
C LYS A 191 -7.44 -22.03 -15.52
N ILE A 192 -7.93 -20.80 -15.68
CA ILE A 192 -7.43 -19.85 -16.66
C ILE A 192 -6.17 -19.31 -16.04
N ILE A 193 -5.09 -20.10 -16.08
CA ILE A 193 -3.76 -19.52 -15.95
C ILE A 193 -3.60 -18.73 -17.25
N PRO A 194 -3.57 -17.38 -17.19
CA PRO A 194 -3.42 -16.59 -18.40
C PRO A 194 -2.15 -17.05 -19.11
N PRO A 195 -2.21 -17.37 -20.41
CA PRO A 195 -1.04 -17.84 -21.13
C PRO A 195 0.08 -16.81 -21.00
N ARG A 196 1.32 -17.29 -20.85
CA ARG A 196 2.48 -16.40 -20.75
C ARG A 196 2.43 -15.37 -21.89
N PRO A 197 2.54 -14.06 -21.59
CA PRO A 197 2.47 -13.08 -22.64
C PRO A 197 3.64 -13.26 -23.60
N VAL A 198 3.34 -13.40 -24.88
CA VAL A 198 4.33 -13.45 -25.96
C VAL A 198 4.55 -12.01 -26.46
N ALA A 199 5.74 -11.66 -26.94
CA ALA A 199 6.11 -10.29 -27.33
C ALA A 199 5.17 -9.60 -28.35
N THR A 200 4.32 -10.36 -29.05
CA THR A 200 3.28 -9.88 -29.98
C THR A 200 1.88 -9.74 -29.37
N SER A 201 1.70 -10.03 -28.09
CA SER A 201 0.39 -10.06 -27.43
C SER A 201 -0.08 -8.67 -27.00
N SER A 202 -0.52 -7.88 -27.98
CA SER A 202 -1.39 -6.71 -27.75
C SER A 202 -2.86 -7.13 -27.54
N ARG A 203 -3.13 -8.37 -27.07
CA ARG A 203 -4.48 -8.92 -27.06
C ARG A 203 -5.31 -8.34 -25.91
N TYR A 204 -6.09 -7.32 -26.28
CA TYR A 204 -7.49 -7.12 -25.92
C TYR A 204 -7.92 -7.69 -24.56
N LEU A 205 -7.92 -6.82 -23.56
CA LEU A 205 -8.89 -6.91 -22.47
C LEU A 205 -10.27 -6.67 -23.10
N THR A 206 -11.01 -7.73 -23.38
CA THR A 206 -12.46 -7.63 -23.53
C THR A 206 -13.02 -7.31 -22.14
N PHE A 207 -13.55 -6.09 -22.01
CA PHE A 207 -14.39 -5.67 -20.89
C PHE A 207 -15.64 -6.54 -20.79
#